data_AF-A0AA43EW62-F1
#
_entry.id   AF-A0AA43EW62-F1
#
_cell.length_a   1.000
_cell.length_b   1.000
_cell.length_c   1.000
_cell.angle_alpha   90.00
_cell.angle_beta   90.00
_cell.angle_gamma   90.00
#
_symmetry.space_group_name_H-M   'P 1'
#
loop_
_entity.id
_entity.type
_entity.pdbx_description
1 polymer ?
#
loop_
_entity_poly.entity_id
_entity_poly.type
_entity_poly.pdbx_seq_one_letter_code
_entity_poly.pdbx_strand_id
1 'polypeptide(L)'
;MRLLGVLPLLLFLILLAMLPFAFGQVFTAALIKLKLEPTTALLVVVGIFMGFWLAKPIEGIGIAMPGLFPALLAALSALLRVPDQAPPVAFVAGVLGPLIGADLLHLRDIEKITTGIASIGGAGTFDGIVLSGIVAAYLA
;
A
#
# COMPACT_ATOMS: atom_id res chain seq x y z
N MET A 1 3.12 45.21 -2.56
CA MET A 1 2.02 44.20 -2.53
C MET A 1 2.31 42.92 -3.30
N ARG A 2 3.03 42.93 -4.44
CA ARG A 2 3.39 41.69 -5.17
C ARG A 2 4.38 40.76 -4.43
N LEU A 3 5.35 41.29 -3.68
CA LEU A 3 6.33 40.48 -2.94
C LEU A 3 5.71 39.60 -1.83
N LEU A 4 4.66 40.08 -1.16
CA LEU A 4 3.99 39.34 -0.07
C LEU A 4 3.23 38.10 -0.56
N GLY A 5 2.79 38.07 -1.82
CA GLY A 5 2.15 36.90 -2.43
C GLY A 5 3.13 35.86 -3.01
N VAL A 6 4.35 36.28 -3.35
CA VAL A 6 5.39 35.40 -3.90
C VAL A 6 6.06 34.57 -2.80
N LEU A 7 6.16 35.13 -1.59
CA LEU A 7 6.75 34.47 -0.43
C LEU A 7 6.07 33.13 -0.05
N PRO A 8 4.74 33.05 0.12
CA PRO A 8 4.08 31.78 0.40
C PRO A 8 4.18 30.78 -0.75
N LEU A 9 4.22 31.24 -2.01
CA LEU A 9 4.42 30.37 -3.17
C LEU A 9 5.83 29.75 -3.17
N LEU A 10 6.86 30.56 -2.89
CA LEU A 10 8.24 30.07 -2.76
C LEU A 10 8.38 29.09 -1.60
N LEU A 11 7.77 29.39 -0.44
CA LEU A 11 7.78 28.50 0.72
C LEU A 11 7.10 27.16 0.39
N PHE A 12 5.96 27.19 -0.30
CA PHE A 12 5.26 25.99 -0.74
C PHE A 12 6.11 25.16 -1.71
N LEU A 13 6.76 25.79 -2.69
CA LEU A 13 7.62 25.09 -3.65
C LEU A 13 8.86 24.50 -2.97
N ILE A 14 9.47 25.20 -2.01
CA ILE A 14 10.58 24.69 -1.20
C ILE A 14 10.11 23.48 -0.38
N LEU A 15 8.96 23.58 0.30
CA LEU A 15 8.40 22.47 1.08
C LEU A 15 8.13 21.25 0.18
N LEU A 16 7.51 21.48 -0.99
CA LEU A 16 7.23 20.44 -1.97
C LEU A 16 8.52 19.76 -2.46
N ALA A 17 9.58 20.54 -2.70
CA ALA A 17 10.88 20.01 -3.10
C ALA A 17 11.61 19.26 -1.97
N MET A 18 11.41 19.64 -0.70
CA MET A 18 11.98 18.95 0.46
C MET A 18 11.25 17.65 0.82
N LEU A 19 9.97 17.55 0.48
CA LEU A 19 9.13 16.39 0.77
C LEU A 19 9.73 15.05 0.32
N PRO A 20 10.23 14.86 -0.93
CA PRO A 20 10.86 13.60 -1.33
C PRO A 20 12.10 13.26 -0.51
N PHE A 21 12.89 14.26 -0.09
CA PHE A 21 14.06 14.03 0.76
C PHE A 21 13.65 13.60 2.18
N ALA A 22 12.69 14.29 2.78
CA ALA A 22 12.19 13.96 4.11
C ALA A 22 11.57 12.54 4.14
N PHE A 23 10.70 12.23 3.17
CA PHE A 23 10.12 10.90 3.03
C PHE A 23 11.18 9.84 2.75
N GLY A 24 12.16 10.12 1.89
CA GLY A 24 13.26 9.20 1.59
C GLY A 24 14.09 8.86 2.82
N GLN A 25 14.39 9.84 3.67
CA GLN A 25 15.11 9.62 4.93
C GLN A 25 14.30 8.79 5.92
N VAL A 26 13.01 9.15 6.12
CA VAL A 26 12.12 8.41 7.02
C VAL A 26 11.95 6.96 6.55
N PHE A 27 11.75 6.75 5.25
CA PHE A 27 11.60 5.43 4.65
C PHE A 27 12.86 4.59 4.81
N THR A 28 14.03 5.16 4.50
CA THR A 28 15.32 4.45 4.66
C THR A 28 15.57 4.09 6.12
N ALA A 29 15.29 5.00 7.06
CA ALA A 29 15.41 4.72 8.49
C ALA A 29 14.46 3.61 8.95
N ALA A 30 13.23 3.57 8.41
CA ALA A 30 12.27 2.50 8.70
C ALA A 30 12.76 1.14 8.19
N LEU A 31 13.26 1.08 6.94
CA LEU A 31 13.82 -0.16 6.37
C LEU A 31 14.98 -0.71 7.21
N ILE A 32 15.90 0.17 7.63
CA ILE A 32 17.05 -0.20 8.46
C ILE A 32 16.58 -0.73 9.83
N LYS A 33 15.64 -0.04 10.48
CA LYS A 33 15.11 -0.45 11.79
C LYS A 33 14.37 -1.79 11.73
N LEU A 34 13.63 -2.03 10.64
CA LEU A 34 12.90 -3.27 10.42
C LEU A 34 13.78 -4.40 9.86
N LYS A 35 15.08 -4.13 9.61
CA LYS A 35 16.06 -5.07 9.03
C LYS A 35 15.61 -5.70 7.71
N LEU A 36 14.74 -5.01 6.96
CA LEU A 36 14.13 -5.55 5.77
C LEU A 36 15.17 -5.73 4.65
N GLU A 37 15.34 -6.97 4.21
CA GLU A 37 16.23 -7.31 3.12
C GLU A 37 15.60 -7.01 1.74
N PRO A 38 16.40 -6.86 0.68
CA PRO A 38 15.91 -6.72 -0.70
C PRO A 38 14.95 -7.83 -1.15
N THR A 39 15.03 -9.01 -0.52
CA THR A 39 14.09 -10.13 -0.72
C THR A 39 12.64 -9.75 -0.41
N THR A 40 12.42 -8.82 0.53
CA THR A 40 11.10 -8.23 0.84
C THR A 40 10.49 -7.55 -0.38
N ALA A 41 11.31 -6.85 -1.19
CA ALA A 41 10.81 -6.15 -2.37
C ALA A 41 10.20 -7.13 -3.39
N LEU A 42 10.78 -8.33 -3.53
CA LEU A 42 10.22 -9.37 -4.40
C LEU A 42 8.83 -9.82 -3.92
N LEU A 43 8.65 -10.01 -2.61
CA LEU A 43 7.36 -10.41 -2.04
C LEU A 43 6.30 -9.31 -2.18
N VAL A 44 6.70 -8.05 -2.03
CA VAL A 44 5.83 -6.90 -2.33
C VAL A 44 5.42 -6.91 -3.79
N VAL A 45 6.36 -7.10 -4.73
CA VAL A 45 6.06 -7.18 -6.18
C VAL A 45 5.08 -8.31 -6.47
N VAL A 46 5.27 -9.50 -5.90
CA VAL A 46 4.32 -10.61 -6.03
C VAL A 46 2.94 -10.21 -5.49
N GLY A 47 2.90 -9.56 -4.32
CA GLY A 47 1.67 -9.02 -3.73
C GLY A 47 0.96 -8.01 -4.64
N ILE A 48 1.70 -7.15 -5.33
CA ILE A 48 1.16 -6.18 -6.30
C ILE A 48 0.51 -6.91 -7.47
N PHE A 49 1.23 -7.85 -8.10
CA PHE A 49 0.68 -8.62 -9.22
C PHE A 49 -0.57 -9.40 -8.82
N MET A 50 -0.55 -10.04 -7.65
CA MET A 50 -1.69 -10.79 -7.13
C MET A 50 -2.87 -9.86 -6.79
N GLY A 51 -2.60 -8.73 -6.12
CA GLY A 51 -3.62 -7.72 -5.83
C GLY A 51 -4.29 -7.20 -7.09
N PHE A 52 -3.50 -6.92 -8.14
CA PHE A 52 -4.02 -6.51 -9.43
C PHE A 52 -4.90 -7.58 -10.07
N TRP A 53 -4.47 -8.84 -10.07
CA TRP A 53 -5.22 -9.88 -10.75
C TRP A 53 -6.51 -10.29 -10.02
N LEU A 54 -6.54 -10.15 -8.70
CA LEU A 54 -7.68 -10.52 -7.86
C LEU A 54 -8.71 -9.40 -7.71
N ALA A 55 -8.30 -8.15 -7.89
CA ALA A 55 -9.17 -7.00 -7.76
C ALA A 55 -10.18 -6.91 -8.90
N LYS A 56 -11.41 -6.52 -8.55
CA LYS A 56 -12.48 -6.29 -9.51
C LYS A 56 -13.20 -4.99 -9.17
N PRO A 57 -13.41 -4.09 -10.14
CA PRO A 57 -14.28 -2.93 -9.97
C PRO A 57 -15.74 -3.42 -9.91
N ILE A 58 -16.45 -3.09 -8.84
CA ILE A 58 -17.87 -3.42 -8.64
C ILE A 58 -18.66 -2.12 -8.51
N GLU A 59 -19.71 -1.96 -9.32
CA GLU A 59 -20.57 -0.78 -9.29
C GLU A 59 -21.24 -0.56 -7.92
N GLY A 60 -21.26 0.68 -7.45
CA GLY A 60 -21.85 1.04 -6.15
C GLY A 60 -21.03 0.62 -4.92
N ILE A 61 -19.91 -0.08 -5.12
CA ILE A 61 -19.02 -0.57 -4.07
C ILE A 61 -17.63 0.06 -4.23
N GLY A 62 -16.99 -0.13 -5.38
CA GLY A 62 -15.61 0.30 -5.64
C GLY A 62 -14.73 -0.88 -6.02
N ILE A 63 -13.46 -0.86 -5.61
CA ILE A 63 -12.54 -1.96 -5.90
C ILE A 63 -12.70 -3.03 -4.82
N ALA A 64 -13.08 -4.24 -5.23
CA ALA A 64 -13.28 -5.37 -4.34
C ALA A 64 -12.29 -6.49 -4.66
N MET A 65 -11.78 -7.14 -3.61
CA MET A 65 -10.94 -8.33 -3.72
C MET A 65 -11.19 -9.28 -2.55
N PRO A 66 -10.79 -10.56 -2.64
CA PRO A 66 -10.90 -11.48 -1.51
C PRO A 66 -9.93 -11.07 -0.39
N GLY A 67 -10.41 -10.37 0.64
CA GLY A 67 -9.54 -9.69 1.62
C GLY A 67 -8.58 -10.61 2.39
N LEU A 68 -8.97 -11.84 2.73
CA LEU A 68 -8.09 -12.75 3.47
C LEU A 68 -6.96 -13.33 2.60
N PHE A 69 -7.14 -13.37 1.28
CA PHE A 69 -6.18 -13.97 0.36
C PHE A 69 -4.81 -13.28 0.34
N PRO A 70 -4.69 -11.95 0.16
CA PRO A 70 -3.39 -11.28 0.22
C PRO A 70 -2.74 -11.40 1.59
N ALA A 71 -3.53 -11.40 2.67
CA ALA A 71 -3.03 -11.57 4.03
C ALA A 71 -2.37 -12.93 4.22
N LEU A 72 -3.04 -14.02 3.81
CA LEU A 72 -2.50 -15.36 3.89
C LEU A 72 -1.30 -15.54 2.95
N LEU A 73 -1.36 -15.01 1.73
CA LEU A 73 -0.26 -15.09 0.78
C LEU A 73 0.99 -14.40 1.33
N ALA A 74 0.85 -13.19 1.87
CA ALA A 74 1.95 -12.45 2.46
C ALA A 74 2.50 -13.16 3.71
N ALA A 75 1.64 -13.64 4.61
CA ALA A 75 2.05 -14.39 5.80
C ALA A 75 2.80 -15.67 5.46
N LEU A 76 2.25 -16.51 4.57
CA LEU A 76 2.85 -17.78 4.18
C LEU A 76 4.16 -17.57 3.43
N SER A 77 4.21 -16.61 2.50
CA SER A 77 5.45 -16.33 1.76
C SER A 77 6.54 -15.76 2.66
N ALA A 78 6.19 -14.91 3.64
CA ALA A 78 7.12 -14.41 4.63
C ALA A 78 7.65 -15.53 5.54
N LEU A 79 6.78 -16.40 6.05
CA LEU A 79 7.17 -17.55 6.88
C LEU A 79 8.07 -18.54 6.13
N LEU A 80 7.82 -18.78 4.85
CA LEU A 80 8.60 -19.72 4.05
C LEU A 80 9.95 -19.13 3.60
N ARG A 81 10.01 -17.82 3.33
CA ARG A 81 11.19 -17.21 2.70
C ARG A 81 12.10 -16.49 3.67
N VAL A 82 11.53 -15.85 4.70
CA VAL A 82 12.25 -15.02 5.68
C VAL A 82 11.63 -15.23 7.08
N PRO A 83 11.71 -16.44 7.65
CA PRO A 83 11.03 -16.79 8.91
C PRO A 83 11.41 -15.84 10.06
N ASP A 84 12.68 -15.44 10.15
CA ASP A 84 13.19 -14.54 11.19
C ASP A 84 12.59 -13.13 11.14
N GLN A 85 12.02 -12.73 10.00
CA GLN A 85 11.40 -11.41 9.78
C GLN A 85 9.96 -11.55 9.26
N ALA A 86 9.32 -12.69 9.51
CA ALA A 86 8.01 -12.98 8.92
C ALA A 86 6.96 -11.92 9.26
N PRO A 87 6.84 -11.40 10.51
CA PRO A 87 5.83 -10.38 10.83
C PRO A 87 5.98 -9.06 10.05
N PRO A 88 7.14 -8.36 10.07
CA PRO A 88 7.28 -7.11 9.32
C PRO A 88 7.22 -7.32 7.80
N VAL A 89 7.73 -8.44 7.27
CA VAL A 89 7.66 -8.76 5.84
C VAL A 89 6.21 -9.03 5.41
N ALA A 90 5.46 -9.82 6.18
CA ALA A 90 4.04 -10.09 5.92
C ALA A 90 3.22 -8.81 5.98
N PHE A 91 3.51 -7.91 6.92
CA PHE A 91 2.85 -6.61 7.01
C PHE A 91 3.12 -5.79 5.75
N VAL A 92 4.39 -5.60 5.37
CA VAL A 92 4.75 -4.74 4.24
C VAL A 92 4.22 -5.31 2.92
N ALA A 93 4.42 -6.61 2.65
CA ALA A 93 3.95 -7.25 1.42
C ALA A 93 2.41 -7.34 1.36
N GLY A 94 1.76 -7.66 2.48
CA GLY A 94 0.31 -7.81 2.56
C GLY A 94 -0.45 -6.48 2.58
N VAL A 95 0.17 -5.38 3.01
CA VAL A 95 -0.43 -4.04 2.95
C VAL A 95 -0.14 -3.37 1.61
N LEU A 96 1.13 -3.29 1.20
CA LEU A 96 1.51 -2.59 -0.03
C LEU A 96 1.07 -3.33 -1.29
N GLY A 97 0.98 -4.67 -1.24
CA GLY A 97 0.52 -5.49 -2.36
C GLY A 97 -0.89 -5.12 -2.81
N PRO A 98 -1.93 -5.28 -1.96
CA PRO A 98 -3.29 -4.83 -2.24
C PRO A 98 -3.40 -3.31 -2.49
N LEU A 99 -2.74 -2.47 -1.69
CA LEU A 99 -2.83 -1.03 -1.87
C LEU A 99 -2.34 -0.58 -3.26
N ILE A 100 -1.22 -1.12 -3.73
CA ILE A 100 -0.71 -0.75 -5.06
C ILE A 100 -1.45 -1.55 -6.14
N GLY A 101 -1.49 -2.87 -5.99
CA GLY A 101 -2.00 -3.80 -6.97
C GLY A 101 -3.50 -3.71 -7.20
N ALA A 102 -4.29 -3.76 -6.12
CA ALA A 102 -5.74 -3.67 -6.22
C ALA A 102 -6.16 -2.22 -6.42
N ASP A 103 -5.86 -1.36 -5.44
CA ASP A 103 -6.42 -0.02 -5.36
C ASP A 103 -5.83 0.95 -6.40
N LEU A 104 -4.50 1.18 -6.39
CA LEU A 104 -3.88 2.19 -7.24
C LEU A 104 -3.90 1.83 -8.73
N LEU A 105 -3.67 0.58 -9.08
CA LEU A 105 -3.61 0.17 -10.49
C LEU A 105 -4.99 0.11 -11.17
N HIS A 106 -6.09 0.02 -10.41
CA HIS A 106 -7.46 0.04 -10.95
C HIS A 106 -8.16 1.40 -10.86
N LEU A 107 -7.46 2.48 -10.50
CA LEU A 107 -8.05 3.83 -10.42
C LEU A 107 -8.74 4.25 -11.73
N ARG A 108 -8.19 3.85 -12.89
CA ARG A 108 -8.79 4.12 -14.22
C ARG A 108 -10.08 3.35 -14.47
N ASP A 109 -10.30 2.24 -13.78
CA ASP A 109 -11.53 1.46 -13.93
C ASP A 109 -12.65 2.05 -13.08
N ILE A 110 -12.32 2.78 -12.01
CA ILE A 110 -13.29 3.56 -11.22
C ILE A 110 -13.93 4.66 -12.07
N GLU A 111 -13.19 5.29 -12.98
CA GLU A 111 -13.73 6.33 -13.88
C GLU A 111 -14.87 5.81 -14.78
N LYS A 112 -14.93 4.50 -15.01
CA LYS A 112 -15.97 3.84 -15.82
C LYS A 112 -17.20 3.48 -14.99
N ILE A 113 -17.11 3.53 -13.67
CA ILE A 113 -18.21 3.24 -12.76
C ILE A 113 -19.09 4.48 -12.68
N THR A 114 -20.38 4.33 -13.00
CA THR A 114 -21.37 5.42 -13.08
C THR A 114 -21.67 6.11 -11.73
N THR A 115 -21.05 5.68 -10.63
CA THR A 115 -21.29 6.22 -9.30
C THR A 115 -20.29 7.33 -8.98
N GLY A 116 -20.77 8.53 -8.61
CA GLY A 116 -19.93 9.68 -8.26
C GLY A 116 -19.07 9.51 -6.98
N ILE A 117 -19.03 8.30 -6.41
CA ILE A 117 -18.27 7.91 -5.22
C ILE A 117 -17.88 6.44 -5.39
N ALA A 118 -16.64 6.09 -5.03
CA ALA A 118 -16.13 4.72 -5.00
C ALA A 118 -15.28 4.49 -3.75
N SER A 119 -15.41 3.32 -3.13
CA SER A 119 -14.57 2.93 -1.99
C SER A 119 -13.28 2.28 -2.46
N ILE A 120 -12.17 2.68 -1.83
CA ILE A 120 -10.82 2.16 -2.03
C ILE A 120 -10.37 1.58 -0.69
N GLY A 121 -9.75 0.41 -0.69
CA GLY A 121 -9.21 -0.18 0.53
C GLY A 121 -10.27 -0.78 1.48
N GLY A 122 -11.30 -1.44 0.94
CA GLY A 122 -12.27 -2.19 1.77
C GLY A 122 -13.73 -1.96 1.46
N ALA A 123 -14.06 -2.04 0.18
CA ALA A 123 -15.42 -1.97 -0.29
C ALA A 123 -16.18 -3.27 0.10
N GLY A 124 -16.59 -3.41 1.37
CA GLY A 124 -17.38 -4.55 1.85
C GLY A 124 -17.00 -5.21 3.18
N THR A 125 -16.42 -4.49 4.16
CA THR A 125 -16.32 -4.87 5.60
C THR A 125 -14.98 -5.44 6.10
N PHE A 126 -14.11 -6.04 5.29
CA PHE A 126 -12.70 -6.30 5.67
C PHE A 126 -11.80 -6.46 4.43
N ASP A 127 -10.94 -5.48 4.17
CA ASP A 127 -10.06 -5.46 3.01
C ASP A 127 -8.79 -6.30 3.17
N GLY A 128 -8.15 -6.58 2.03
CA GLY A 128 -6.79 -7.11 1.95
C GLY A 128 -5.79 -6.34 2.80
N ILE A 129 -5.88 -5.01 2.84
CA ILE A 129 -4.97 -4.17 3.61
C ILE A 129 -5.12 -4.42 5.12
N VAL A 130 -6.35 -4.32 5.64
CA VAL A 130 -6.63 -4.43 7.08
C VAL A 130 -6.34 -5.84 7.58
N LEU A 131 -6.84 -6.86 6.87
CA LEU A 131 -6.61 -8.25 7.26
C LEU A 131 -5.14 -8.63 7.20
N SER A 132 -4.36 -8.09 6.25
CA SER A 132 -2.92 -8.31 6.22
C SER A 132 -2.22 -7.71 7.43
N GLY A 133 -2.62 -6.52 7.87
CA GLY A 133 -2.10 -5.91 9.09
C GLY A 133 -2.38 -6.75 10.34
N ILE A 134 -3.62 -7.23 10.47
CA ILE A 134 -4.04 -8.08 11.59
C ILE A 134 -3.28 -9.42 11.58
N VAL A 135 -3.25 -10.12 10.44
CA VAL A 135 -2.55 -11.41 10.32
C VAL A 135 -1.06 -11.25 10.60
N ALA A 136 -0.42 -10.19 10.08
CA ALA A 136 0.98 -9.92 10.36
C ALA A 136 1.25 -9.65 11.85
N ALA A 137 0.35 -8.94 12.54
CA ALA A 137 0.46 -8.72 13.98
C ALA A 137 0.35 -10.01 14.78
N TYR A 138 -0.44 -10.99 14.34
CA TYR A 138 -0.52 -12.32 14.97
C TYR A 138 0.73 -13.19 14.75
N LEU A 139 1.61 -12.84 13.81
CA LEU A 139 2.88 -13.55 13.61
C LEU A 139 3.99 -13.06 14.57
N ALA A 140 3.83 -11.88 15.17
CA ALA A 140 4.83 -11.23 16.04
C ALA A 140 4.78 -11.75 17.48
#